data_AF-A0A8T3R847-F1
#
_entry.id   AF-A0A8T3R847-F1
#
_cell.length_a   1.000
_cell.length_b   1.000
_cell.length_c   1.000
_cell.angle_alpha   90.00
_cell.angle_beta   90.00
_cell.angle_gamma   90.00
#
_symmetry.space_group_name_H-M   'P 1'
#
loop_
_entity.id
_entity.type
_entity.pdbx_description
1 polymer ?
#
loop_
_entity_poly.entity_id
_entity_poly.type
_entity_poly.pdbx_seq_one_letter_code
_entity_poly.pdbx_strand_id
1 'polypeptide(L)'
;ISAINAPPSYILAARAALTMQDPERARLALKGLEATGVRGPALTMQREAMEAGLATLEGRAVEAVNGFRDTGRRLKEEGMVLEVALNGLLSVQLLGSSNPDARGLGDEAREIFVRLGARPFIRQMDDALAEPSDERESVPSKVSERVEAPAPS
;
A
#
# COMPACT_ATOMS: atom_id res chain seq x y z
N ILE A 1 -0.46 6.29 -23.98
CA ILE A 1 -0.01 7.25 -22.94
C ILE A 1 1.22 7.95 -23.52
N SER A 2 1.25 9.29 -23.56
CA SER A 2 2.44 10.02 -24.05
C SER A 2 3.68 9.62 -23.26
N ALA A 3 4.86 9.53 -23.91
CA ALA A 3 6.11 9.12 -23.29
C ALA A 3 6.47 9.91 -22.01
N ILE A 4 6.01 11.17 -21.93
CA ILE A 4 6.22 12.06 -20.77
C ILE A 4 5.36 11.63 -19.56
N ASN A 5 4.14 11.13 -19.78
CA ASN A 5 3.21 10.80 -18.69
C ASN A 5 3.29 9.32 -18.28
N ALA A 6 4.06 8.50 -19.00
CA ALA A 6 4.12 7.07 -18.76
C ALA A 6 4.62 6.73 -17.33
N PRO A 7 5.72 7.31 -16.80
CA PRO A 7 6.21 6.92 -15.48
C PRO A 7 5.25 7.25 -14.33
N PRO A 8 4.69 8.48 -14.20
CA PRO A 8 3.71 8.78 -13.16
C PRO A 8 2.42 7.95 -13.28
N SER A 9 2.03 7.58 -14.52
CA SER A 9 0.86 6.72 -14.74
C SER A 9 1.06 5.31 -14.17
N TYR A 10 2.27 4.76 -14.25
CA TYR A 10 2.58 3.45 -13.66
C TYR A 10 2.60 3.49 -12.13
N ILE A 11 3.09 4.58 -11.52
CA ILE A 11 3.00 4.75 -10.06
C ILE A 11 1.54 4.80 -9.60
N LEU A 12 0.69 5.55 -10.31
CA LEU A 12 -0.73 5.60 -10.00
C LEU A 12 -1.40 4.22 -10.16
N ALA A 13 -1.06 3.49 -11.24
CA ALA A 13 -1.57 2.15 -11.47
C ALA A 13 -1.13 1.15 -10.39
N ALA A 14 0.14 1.21 -9.96
CA ALA A 14 0.66 0.38 -8.88
C ALA A 14 -0.08 0.68 -7.56
N ARG A 15 -0.24 1.95 -7.20
CA ARG A 15 -0.98 2.36 -6.00
C ARG A 15 -2.42 1.86 -6.03
N ALA A 16 -3.11 2.04 -7.15
CA ALA A 16 -4.48 1.56 -7.32
C ALA A 16 -4.56 0.04 -7.17
N ALA A 17 -3.65 -0.71 -7.79
CA ALA A 17 -3.58 -2.16 -7.67
C ALA A 17 -3.37 -2.62 -6.23
N LEU A 18 -2.47 -1.94 -5.49
CA LEU A 18 -2.23 -2.22 -4.08
C LEU A 18 -3.49 -1.98 -3.23
N THR A 19 -4.21 -0.88 -3.45
CA THR A 19 -5.48 -0.60 -2.73
C THR A 19 -6.60 -1.60 -3.06
N MET A 20 -6.52 -2.26 -4.22
CA MET A 20 -7.44 -3.35 -4.61
C MET A 20 -6.94 -4.74 -4.18
N GLN A 21 -5.84 -4.82 -3.42
CA GLN A 21 -5.18 -6.07 -3.02
C GLN A 21 -4.80 -6.98 -4.20
N ASP A 22 -4.34 -6.39 -5.30
CA ASP A 22 -3.98 -7.09 -6.53
C ASP A 22 -2.45 -7.05 -6.76
N PRO A 23 -1.69 -8.01 -6.19
CA PRO A 23 -0.23 -8.00 -6.28
C PRO A 23 0.27 -8.22 -7.72
N GLU A 24 -0.47 -8.96 -8.55
CA GLU A 24 -0.10 -9.20 -9.95
C GLU A 24 -0.15 -7.90 -10.75
N ARG A 25 -1.23 -7.11 -10.63
CA ARG A 25 -1.31 -5.81 -11.30
C ARG A 25 -0.30 -4.81 -10.75
N ALA A 26 0.01 -4.85 -9.45
CA ALA A 26 1.05 -4.00 -8.86
C ALA A 26 2.42 -4.32 -9.47
N ARG A 27 2.80 -5.60 -9.59
CA ARG A 27 4.05 -6.03 -10.25
C ARG A 27 4.10 -5.63 -11.71
N LEU A 28 2.98 -5.80 -12.43
CA LEU A 28 2.90 -5.41 -13.83
C LEU A 28 3.14 -3.91 -14.01
N ALA A 29 2.56 -3.08 -13.13
CA ALA A 29 2.77 -1.64 -13.16
C ALA A 29 4.22 -1.26 -12.84
N LEU A 30 4.85 -1.89 -11.84
CA LEU A 30 6.27 -1.65 -11.51
C LEU A 30 7.22 -2.08 -12.63
N LYS A 31 6.94 -3.21 -13.29
CA LYS A 31 7.68 -3.64 -14.48
C LYS A 31 7.50 -2.67 -15.65
N GLY A 32 6.29 -2.16 -15.84
CA GLY A 32 5.99 -1.12 -16.83
C GLY A 32 6.76 0.18 -16.57
N LEU A 33 6.82 0.60 -15.30
CA LEU A 33 7.61 1.74 -14.86
C LEU A 33 9.09 1.54 -15.19
N GLU A 34 9.65 0.39 -14.83
CA GLU A 34 11.04 0.07 -15.11
C GLU A 34 11.36 0.12 -16.60
N ALA A 35 10.48 -0.42 -17.44
CA ALA A 35 10.61 -0.40 -18.89
C ALA A 35 10.62 1.00 -19.51
N THR A 36 10.14 2.04 -18.81
CA THR A 36 10.26 3.42 -19.28
C THR A 36 11.71 3.93 -19.29
N GLY A 37 12.60 3.31 -18.51
CA GLY A 37 13.99 3.75 -18.35
C GLY A 37 14.17 5.09 -17.64
N VAL A 38 13.07 5.77 -17.26
CA VAL A 38 13.12 7.06 -16.57
C VAL A 38 13.61 6.86 -15.14
N ARG A 39 14.55 7.71 -14.72
CA ARG A 39 15.15 7.71 -13.38
C ARG A 39 15.08 9.12 -12.79
N GLY A 40 14.91 9.19 -11.49
CA GLY A 40 14.92 10.44 -10.73
C GLY A 40 14.62 10.19 -9.26
N PRO A 41 15.13 11.01 -8.32
CA PRO A 41 14.99 10.77 -6.89
C PRO A 41 13.54 10.58 -6.43
N ALA A 42 12.63 11.45 -6.90
CA ALA A 42 11.20 11.36 -6.61
C ALA A 42 10.58 10.04 -7.07
N LEU A 43 10.88 9.62 -8.29
CA LEU A 43 10.35 8.38 -8.87
C LEU A 43 10.91 7.15 -8.17
N THR A 44 12.18 7.19 -7.76
CA THR A 44 12.82 6.13 -6.98
C THR A 44 12.10 5.93 -5.64
N MET A 45 11.83 7.01 -4.90
CA MET A 45 11.11 6.91 -3.62
C MET A 45 9.66 6.46 -3.81
N GLN A 46 8.96 6.97 -4.83
CA GLN A 46 7.60 6.50 -5.13
C GLN A 46 7.57 5.00 -5.46
N ARG A 47 8.53 4.50 -6.25
CA ARG A 47 8.68 3.07 -6.55
C ARG A 47 8.92 2.25 -5.28
N GLU A 48 9.82 2.71 -4.40
CA GLU A 48 10.14 2.03 -3.13
C GLU A 48 8.90 1.95 -2.21
N ALA A 49 8.06 2.98 -2.17
CA ALA A 49 6.77 2.92 -1.45
C ALA A 49 5.83 1.85 -2.04
N MET A 50 5.80 1.69 -3.36
CA MET A 50 4.98 0.65 -4.00
C MET A 50 5.56 -0.76 -3.74
N GLU A 51 6.88 -0.90 -3.70
CA GLU A 51 7.56 -2.16 -3.37
C GLU A 51 7.29 -2.58 -1.92
N ALA A 52 7.26 -1.62 -0.98
CA ALA A 52 6.83 -1.87 0.40
C ALA A 52 5.37 -2.33 0.48
N GLY A 53 4.48 -1.72 -0.32
CA GLY A 53 3.10 -2.18 -0.42
C GLY A 53 2.98 -3.59 -0.98
N LEU A 54 3.76 -3.92 -2.01
CA LEU A 54 3.79 -5.27 -2.58
C LEU A 54 4.32 -6.30 -1.56
N ALA A 55 5.37 -5.95 -0.82
CA ALA A 55 5.88 -6.78 0.27
C ALA A 55 4.80 -7.08 1.33
N THR A 56 3.88 -6.14 1.58
CA THR A 56 2.73 -6.36 2.47
C THR A 56 1.82 -7.46 1.93
N LEU A 57 1.43 -7.36 0.65
CA LEU A 57 0.55 -8.36 0.01
C LEU A 57 1.20 -9.74 -0.14
N GLU A 58 2.53 -9.80 -0.12
CA GLU A 58 3.31 -11.04 -0.19
C GLU A 58 3.64 -11.64 1.19
N GLY A 59 3.10 -11.08 2.28
CA GLY A 59 3.34 -11.57 3.65
C GLY A 59 4.73 -11.24 4.20
N ARG A 60 5.49 -10.35 3.55
CA ARG A 60 6.84 -9.92 3.96
C ARG A 60 6.76 -8.72 4.90
N ALA A 61 6.09 -8.89 6.05
CA ALA A 61 5.71 -7.80 6.95
C ALA A 61 6.87 -6.92 7.43
N VAL A 62 8.00 -7.52 7.84
CA VAL A 62 9.18 -6.76 8.32
C VAL A 62 9.76 -5.87 7.22
N GLU A 63 9.81 -6.38 5.99
CA GLU A 63 10.30 -5.62 4.85
C GLU A 63 9.34 -4.48 4.49
N ALA A 64 8.04 -4.76 4.48
CA ALA A 64 7.02 -3.75 4.23
C ALA A 64 7.09 -2.58 5.23
N VAL A 65 7.13 -2.88 6.53
CA VAL A 65 7.22 -1.85 7.59
C VAL A 65 8.48 -1.00 7.44
N ASN A 66 9.63 -1.65 7.26
CA ASN A 66 10.89 -0.94 7.05
C ASN A 66 10.87 -0.08 5.78
N GLY A 67 10.30 -0.59 4.70
CA GLY A 67 10.18 0.11 3.42
C GLY A 67 9.31 1.37 3.53
N PHE A 68 8.13 1.27 4.15
CA PHE A 68 7.25 2.42 4.35
C PHE A 68 7.89 3.50 5.24
N ARG A 69 8.57 3.08 6.31
CA ARG A 69 9.24 3.99 7.25
C ARG A 69 10.42 4.70 6.59
N ASP A 70 11.31 3.97 5.92
CA ASP A 70 12.48 4.57 5.27
C ASP A 70 12.08 5.52 4.14
N THR A 71 11.14 5.08 3.31
CA THR A 71 10.64 5.90 2.20
C THR A 71 9.94 7.15 2.72
N GLY A 72 9.11 7.04 3.75
CA GLY A 72 8.45 8.19 4.39
C GLY A 72 9.45 9.21 4.93
N ARG A 73 10.51 8.75 5.62
CA ARG A 73 11.60 9.61 6.11
C ARG A 73 12.27 10.37 4.97
N ARG A 74 12.65 9.68 3.90
CA ARG A 74 13.34 10.28 2.74
C ARG A 74 12.45 11.26 1.98
N LEU A 75 11.17 10.93 1.79
CA LEU A 75 10.20 11.86 1.20
C LEU A 75 10.04 13.15 2.02
N LYS A 76 10.11 13.03 3.35
CA LYS A 76 10.06 14.18 4.26
C LYS A 76 11.32 15.04 4.17
N GLU A 77 12.50 14.41 4.11
CA GLU A 77 13.79 15.09 3.91
C GLU A 77 13.82 15.89 2.60
N GLU A 78 13.20 15.36 1.54
CA GLU A 78 13.07 16.02 0.23
C GLU A 78 11.88 17.01 0.15
N GLY A 79 11.14 17.23 1.25
CA GLY A 79 10.01 18.16 1.28
C GLY A 79 8.81 17.74 0.42
N MET A 80 8.71 16.46 0.04
CA MET A 80 7.63 15.91 -0.79
C MET A 80 6.37 15.65 0.04
N VAL A 81 5.79 16.72 0.59
CA VAL A 81 4.71 16.66 1.60
C VAL A 81 3.52 15.81 1.17
N LEU A 82 3.07 15.92 -0.09
CA LEU A 82 1.95 15.11 -0.58
C LEU A 82 2.30 13.61 -0.63
N GLU A 83 3.52 13.26 -1.06
CA GLU A 83 3.96 11.86 -1.12
C GLU A 83 4.12 11.24 0.27
N VAL A 84 4.56 12.03 1.26
CA VAL A 84 4.57 11.58 2.68
C VAL A 84 3.17 11.17 3.11
N ALA A 85 2.16 12.00 2.84
CA ALA A 85 0.78 11.71 3.20
C ALA A 85 0.20 10.52 2.44
N LEU A 86 0.47 10.42 1.14
CA LEU A 86 0.04 9.27 0.33
C LEU A 86 0.75 7.97 0.75
N ASN A 87 2.00 8.02 1.21
CA ASN A 87 2.72 6.87 1.76
C ASN A 87 2.08 6.38 3.07
N GLY A 88 1.75 7.30 3.98
CA GLY A 88 1.08 6.95 5.25
C GLY A 88 -0.34 6.40 5.05
N LEU A 89 -1.11 6.95 4.11
CA LEU A 89 -2.42 6.39 3.75
C LEU A 89 -2.29 4.96 3.25
N LEU A 90 -1.37 4.71 2.31
CA LEU A 90 -1.16 3.38 1.77
C LEU A 90 -0.68 2.40 2.84
N SER A 91 0.19 2.82 3.76
CA SER A 91 0.67 1.97 4.84
C SER A 91 -0.45 1.55 5.78
N VAL A 92 -1.34 2.47 6.19
CA VAL A 92 -2.48 2.11 7.06
C VAL A 92 -3.46 1.21 6.32
N GLN A 93 -3.76 1.50 5.05
CA GLN A 93 -4.67 0.68 4.25
C GLN A 93 -4.20 -0.79 4.13
N LEU A 94 -2.88 -1.00 3.99
CA LEU A 94 -2.31 -2.33 3.79
C LEU A 94 -1.91 -3.06 5.08
N LEU A 95 -1.27 -2.38 6.02
CA LEU A 95 -0.77 -2.97 7.27
C LEU A 95 -1.80 -2.94 8.41
N GLY A 96 -2.83 -2.11 8.29
CA GLY A 96 -3.86 -1.91 9.32
C GLY A 96 -3.43 -0.92 10.42
N SER A 97 -4.43 -0.34 11.09
CA SER A 97 -4.25 0.66 12.15
C SER A 97 -3.74 0.07 13.49
N SER A 98 -3.79 -1.26 13.65
CA SER A 98 -3.24 -1.97 14.81
C SER A 98 -1.72 -2.07 14.78
N ASN A 99 -1.11 -1.94 13.60
CA ASN A 99 0.34 -1.85 13.46
C ASN A 99 0.82 -0.45 13.93
N PRO A 100 1.69 -0.37 14.95
CA PRO A 100 2.09 0.92 15.53
C PRO A 100 2.88 1.80 14.56
N ASP A 101 3.72 1.22 13.69
CA ASP A 101 4.45 1.97 12.67
C ASP A 101 3.48 2.54 11.63
N ALA A 102 2.54 1.73 11.14
CA ALA A 102 1.52 2.18 10.19
C ALA A 102 0.63 3.27 10.81
N ARG A 103 0.24 3.12 12.08
CA ARG A 103 -0.56 4.13 12.79
C ARG A 103 0.18 5.45 12.91
N GLY A 104 1.45 5.44 13.28
CA GLY A 104 2.27 6.66 13.36
C GLY A 104 2.38 7.38 12.01
N LEU A 105 2.62 6.63 10.93
CA LEU A 105 2.64 7.17 9.56
C LEU A 105 1.26 7.70 9.12
N GLY A 106 0.19 7.04 9.53
CA GLY A 106 -1.19 7.44 9.29
C GLY A 106 -1.59 8.74 9.98
N ASP A 107 -1.22 8.88 11.25
CA ASP A 107 -1.48 10.10 12.03
C ASP A 107 -0.77 11.31 11.38
N GLU A 108 0.50 11.16 10.97
CA GLU A 108 1.22 12.21 10.22
C GLU A 108 0.57 12.51 8.86
N ALA A 109 0.16 11.47 8.11
CA ALA A 109 -0.52 11.66 6.83
C ALA A 109 -1.82 12.44 6.97
N ARG A 110 -2.61 12.15 8.02
CA ARG A 110 -3.86 12.84 8.32
C ARG A 110 -3.61 14.32 8.60
N GLU A 111 -2.62 14.67 9.42
CA GLU A 111 -2.24 16.06 9.70
C GLU A 111 -1.89 16.83 8.42
N ILE A 112 -1.15 16.18 7.52
CA ILE A 112 -0.79 16.75 6.22
C ILE A 112 -2.05 16.98 5.37
N PHE A 113 -2.93 15.99 5.24
CA PHE A 113 -4.16 16.14 4.46
C PHE A 113 -5.08 17.22 5.01
N VAL A 114 -5.16 17.38 6.34
CA VAL A 114 -5.89 18.49 6.99
C VAL A 114 -5.31 19.83 6.58
N ARG A 115 -3.99 20.01 6.68
CA ARG A 115 -3.31 21.25 6.27
C ARG A 115 -3.52 21.56 4.79
N LEU A 116 -3.56 20.55 3.93
CA LEU A 116 -3.84 20.70 2.50
C LEU A 116 -5.32 20.94 2.18
N GLY A 117 -6.23 20.83 3.16
CA GLY A 117 -7.68 20.91 2.92
C GLY A 117 -8.25 19.75 2.11
N ALA A 118 -7.55 18.61 2.08
CA ALA A 118 -7.83 17.48 1.20
C ALA A 118 -8.93 16.57 1.75
N ARG A 119 -10.16 17.11 1.83
CA ARG A 119 -11.34 16.46 2.45
C ARG A 119 -11.56 14.99 2.09
N PRO A 120 -11.41 14.55 0.81
CA PRO A 120 -11.58 13.14 0.47
C PRO A 120 -10.55 12.22 1.15
N PHE A 121 -9.28 12.66 1.25
CA PHE A 121 -8.23 11.87 1.89
C PHE A 121 -8.32 11.90 3.41
N ILE A 122 -8.82 13.00 4.00
CA ILE A 122 -9.10 13.06 5.44
C ILE A 122 -10.12 11.98 5.82
N ARG A 123 -11.22 11.86 5.06
CA ARG A 123 -12.21 10.78 5.29
C ARG A 123 -11.61 9.39 5.14
N GLN A 124 -10.88 9.14 4.06
CA GLN A 124 -10.22 7.84 3.87
C GLN A 124 -9.26 7.49 5.02
N MET A 125 -8.55 8.48 5.56
CA MET A 125 -7.69 8.28 6.74
C MET A 125 -8.51 8.01 8.00
N ASP A 126 -9.55 8.79 8.25
CA ASP A 126 -10.43 8.59 9.41
C ASP A 126 -11.03 7.17 9.40
N ASP A 127 -11.53 6.72 8.24
CA ASP A 127 -12.07 5.37 8.06
C ASP A 127 -10.98 4.30 8.31
N ALA A 128 -9.81 4.45 7.69
CA ALA A 128 -8.72 3.47 7.81
C ALA A 128 -8.11 3.38 9.22
N LEU A 129 -8.12 4.49 9.98
CA LEU A 129 -7.64 4.54 11.36
C LEU A 129 -8.68 4.05 12.37
N ALA A 130 -9.97 4.09 12.01
CA ALA A 130 -11.08 3.65 12.85
C ALA A 130 -11.34 2.15 12.76
N GLU A 131 -10.90 1.47 11.69
CA GLU A 131 -11.00 0.01 11.54
C GLU A 131 -9.87 -0.71 12.31
N PRO A 132 -10.13 -1.34 13.48
CA PRO A 132 -9.21 -2.31 14.05
C PRO A 132 -9.18 -3.57 13.18
N SER A 133 -7.99 -4.14 12.97
CA SER A 133 -7.72 -5.25 12.03
C SER A 133 -8.40 -6.59 12.35
N ASP A 134 -9.20 -6.69 13.42
CA ASP A 134 -9.79 -7.96 13.89
C ASP A 134 -10.75 -8.61 12.88
N GLU A 135 -11.34 -7.85 11.93
CA GLU A 135 -12.27 -8.42 10.95
C GLU A 135 -11.60 -8.97 9.67
N ARG A 136 -10.33 -8.63 9.39
CA ARG A 136 -9.66 -9.06 8.14
C ARG A 136 -9.08 -10.48 8.22
N GLU A 137 -9.08 -11.11 9.40
CA GLU A 137 -8.56 -12.47 9.61
C GLU A 137 -9.66 -13.57 9.59
N SER A 138 -10.95 -13.23 9.45
CA SER A 138 -12.04 -14.23 9.44
C SER A 138 -12.82 -14.31 8.14
N VAL A 139 -12.23 -14.91 7.10
CA VAL A 139 -13.02 -15.65 6.11
C VAL A 139 -12.77 -17.15 6.35
N PRO A 140 -13.68 -17.87 7.05
CA PRO A 140 -13.59 -19.31 7.11
C PRO A 140 -13.87 -19.90 5.73
N SER A 141 -12.81 -20.42 5.09
CA SER A 141 -12.94 -21.24 3.88
C SER A 141 -13.71 -22.51 4.22
N LYS A 142 -15.02 -22.53 3.94
CA LYS A 142 -15.81 -23.76 3.89
C LYS A 142 -15.57 -24.46 2.56
N VAL A 143 -14.52 -25.27 2.48
CA VAL A 143 -14.32 -26.33 1.47
C VAL A 143 -13.42 -27.38 2.16
N SER A 144 -13.75 -28.65 2.37
CA SER A 144 -14.83 -29.50 1.91
C SER A 144 -14.87 -30.71 2.85
N GLU A 145 -15.93 -30.84 3.66
CA GLU A 145 -16.31 -32.12 4.23
C GLU A 145 -16.93 -32.93 3.08
N ARG A 146 -16.14 -33.80 2.45
CA ARG A 146 -16.64 -34.77 1.47
C ARG A 146 -16.43 -36.17 2.02
N VAL A 147 -17.45 -36.60 2.76
CA VAL A 147 -18.04 -37.94 2.80
C VAL A 147 -17.03 -39.09 2.83
N GLU A 148 -16.75 -39.55 4.05
CA GLU A 148 -16.35 -40.92 4.32
C GLU A 148 -17.56 -41.84 4.06
N ALA A 149 -17.36 -42.88 3.24
CA ALA A 149 -18.28 -44.01 3.10
C ALA A 149 -17.48 -45.32 3.17
N PRO A 150 -18.06 -46.39 3.74
CA PRO A 150 -17.30 -47.46 4.41
C PRO A 150 -16.82 -48.57 3.46
N ALA A 151 -15.79 -49.29 3.91
CA ALA A 151 -15.22 -50.46 3.23
C ALA A 151 -16.21 -51.64 3.18
N PRO A 152 -16.24 -52.43 2.08
CA PRO A 152 -16.96 -53.69 2.04
C PRO A 152 -16.10 -54.87 2.55
N SER A 153 -16.80 -55.79 3.21
CA SER A 153 -16.38 -57.05 3.83
C SER A 153 -15.79 -58.09 2.87
#